data_AF-A0ABD5SEK2-F1
#
_entry.id   AF-A0ABD5SEK2-F1
#
_cell.length_a   1.000
_cell.length_b   1.000
_cell.length_c   1.000
_cell.angle_alpha   90.00
_cell.angle_beta   90.00
_cell.angle_gamma   90.00
#
_symmetry.space_group_name_H-M   'P 1'
#
loop_
_entity.id
_entity.type
_entity.pdbx_description
1 polymer ?
#
loop_
_entity_poly.entity_id
_entity_poly.type
_entity_poly.pdbx_seq_one_letter_code
_entity_poly.pdbx_strand_id
1 'polypeptide(L)' 'MSTEPTSTFDCPNCDTTAPSTSVPYDTLGYAVCPVCSYSGGPIATDD' A
#
# COMPACT_ATOMS: atom_id res chain seq x y z
N MET A 1 3.47 5.11 27.32
CA MET A 1 2.79 5.22 26.02
C MET A 1 3.69 4.52 25.01
N SER A 2 3.40 3.26 24.69
CA SER A 2 4.13 2.56 23.64
C SER A 2 3.59 3.06 22.32
N THR A 3 4.35 3.88 21.60
CA THR A 3 4.07 4.19 20.20
C THR A 3 4.24 2.88 19.43
N GLU A 4 3.14 2.18 19.20
CA GLU A 4 3.13 1.06 18.26
C GLU A 4 3.75 1.57 16.96
N PRO A 5 4.72 0.85 16.37
CA PRO A 5 5.29 1.26 15.11
C PRO A 5 4.13 1.25 14.10
N THR A 6 3.60 2.43 13.78
CA THR A 6 2.64 2.61 12.72
C THR A 6 3.32 2.13 11.45
N SER A 7 2.90 0.95 11.00
CA SER A 7 3.37 0.43 9.72
C SER A 7 3.08 1.49 8.67
N THR A 8 4.12 1.91 7.95
CA THR A 8 4.03 2.87 6.85
C THR A 8 4.15 2.09 5.56
N PHE A 9 3.21 2.33 4.66
CA PHE A 9 3.25 1.87 3.29
C PHE A 9 4.13 2.80 2.48
N ASP A 10 5.05 2.21 1.72
CA ASP A 10 5.94 2.93 0.82
C ASP A 10 5.65 2.47 -0.61
N CYS A 11 5.33 3.40 -1.51
CA CYS A 11 4.91 3.08 -2.86
C CYS A 11 6.12 3.05 -3.81
N PRO A 12 6.45 1.91 -4.44
CA PRO A 12 7.60 1.80 -5.34
C PRO A 12 7.41 2.50 -6.70
N ASN A 13 6.21 2.99 -7.00
CA ASN A 13 5.90 3.64 -8.29
C ASN A 13 6.01 5.17 -8.24
N CYS A 14 5.73 5.78 -7.08
CA CYS A 14 5.73 7.24 -6.93
C CYS A 14 6.48 7.72 -5.68
N ASP A 15 7.17 6.81 -4.99
CA ASP A 15 7.97 7.04 -3.77
C ASP A 15 7.18 7.75 -2.66
N THR A 16 5.85 7.59 -2.65
CA THR A 16 5.01 8.17 -1.61
C THR A 16 4.97 7.26 -0.38
N THR A 17 5.12 7.87 0.79
CA THR A 17 5.00 7.18 2.08
C THR A 17 3.69 7.60 2.76
N ALA A 18 2.86 6.63 3.12
CA ALA A 18 1.59 6.87 3.80
C ALA A 18 1.39 5.88 4.97
N PRO A 19 0.72 6.28 6.07
CA PRO A 19 0.41 5.36 7.15
C PRO A 19 -0.58 4.29 6.68
N SER A 20 -0.38 3.03 7.09
CA SER A 20 -1.25 1.92 6.67
C SER A 20 -2.73 2.11 7.04
N THR A 21 -3.04 2.94 8.04
CA THR A 21 -4.42 3.32 8.41
C THR A 21 -5.11 4.20 7.38
N SER A 22 -4.33 4.87 6.53
CA SER A 22 -4.81 5.78 5.47
C SER A 22 -4.66 5.18 4.06
N VAL A 23 -4.09 3.98 3.96
CA VAL A 23 -3.87 3.26 2.70
C VAL A 23 -5.10 2.41 2.40
N PRO A 24 -5.80 2.62 1.28
CA PRO A 24 -6.91 1.76 0.89
C PRO A 24 -6.40 0.35 0.55
N TYR A 25 -7.23 -0.66 0.81
CA TYR A 25 -6.98 -2.04 0.41
C TYR A 25 -7.97 -2.44 -0.66
N ASP A 26 -7.50 -3.17 -1.68
CA ASP A 26 -8.39 -3.73 -2.70
C ASP A 26 -9.24 -4.88 -2.12
N THR A 27 -10.23 -5.35 -2.88
CA THR A 27 -11.08 -6.52 -2.59
C THR A 27 -10.30 -7.78 -2.22
N LEU A 28 -9.09 -7.93 -2.74
CA LEU A 28 -8.18 -9.05 -2.45
C LEU A 28 -7.34 -8.84 -1.17
N GLY A 29 -7.41 -7.68 -0.53
CA GLY A 29 -6.63 -7.33 0.65
C GLY A 29 -5.23 -6.79 0.37
N TYR A 30 -4.92 -6.40 -0.87
CA TYR A 30 -3.64 -5.76 -1.22
C TYR A 30 -3.68 -4.26 -0.97
N ALA A 31 -2.60 -3.71 -0.42
CA ALA A 31 -2.44 -2.28 -0.23
C ALA A 31 -2.37 -1.53 -1.58
N VAL A 32 -3.21 -0.50 -1.70
CA VAL A 32 -3.32 0.35 -2.89
C VAL A 32 -2.81 1.74 -2.55
N CYS A 33 -1.87 2.25 -3.33
CA CYS A 33 -1.34 3.58 -3.17
C CYS A 33 -2.44 4.64 -3.34
N PRO A 34 -2.69 5.51 -2.34
CA PRO A 34 -3.74 6.52 -2.44
C PRO A 34 -3.43 7.65 -3.43
N VAL A 35 -2.17 7.79 -3.87
CA VAL A 35 -1.73 8.85 -4.79
C VAL A 35 -1.82 8.41 -6.24
N CYS A 36 -1.14 7.30 -6.58
CA CYS A 36 -1.04 6.81 -7.96
C CYS A 36 -1.91 5.58 -8.24
N SER A 37 -2.68 5.09 -7.26
CA SER A 37 -3.51 3.88 -7.35
C SER A 37 -2.73 2.59 -7.65
N TYR A 38 -1.40 2.59 -7.44
CA TYR A 38 -0.58 1.40 -7.59
C TYR A 38 -0.92 0.35 -6.52
N SER A 39 -1.33 -0.83 -6.95
CA SER A 39 -1.53 -2.02 -6.10
C SER A 39 -0.32 -2.94 -6.18
N GLY A 40 0.36 -3.16 -5.07
CA GLY A 40 1.55 -4.03 -4.99
C GLY A 40 1.25 -5.54 -5.00
N GLY A 41 0.11 -5.95 -5.57
CA GLY A 41 -0.17 -7.37 -5.79
C GLY A 41 0.84 -7.96 -6.78
N PRO A 42 1.08 -9.29 -6.76
CA PRO A 42 1.81 -9.91 -7.86
C PRO A 42 1.11 -9.49 -9.14
N ILE A 43 1.83 -8.83 -10.05
CA ILE A 43 1.34 -8.61 -11.41
C ILE A 43 0.86 -9.97 -11.88
N ALA A 44 -0.46 -10.13 -12.00
CA ALA A 44 -1.05 -11.30 -12.61
C ALA A 44 -0.70 -11.23 -14.10
N THR A 45 0.56 -11.52 -14.43
CA THR A 45 0.93 -12.00 -15.74
C THR A 45 0.47 -13.45 -15.78
N ASP A 46 -0.85 -13.62 -15.86
CA ASP A 46 -1.47 -14.83 -16.37
C ASP A 46 -1.28 -14.78 -17.89
N ASP A 47 -0.40 -15.64 -18.40
CA ASP A 47 -0.33 -16.05 -19.81
C ASP A 47 -0.62 -17.55 -19.89
#